data_AF-A0A944BTF8-F1
#
_entry.id   AF-A0A944BTF8-F1
#
_cell.length_a   1.000
_cell.length_b   1.000
_cell.length_c   1.000
_cell.angle_alpha   90.00
_cell.angle_beta   90.00
_cell.angle_gamma   90.00
#
_symmetry.space_group_name_H-M   'P 1'
#
loop_
_entity.id
_entity.type
_entity.pdbx_description
1 polymer ?
#
loop_
_entity_poly.entity_id
_entity_poly.type
_entity_poly.pdbx_seq_one_letter_code
_entity_poly.pdbx_strand_id
1 'polypeptide(L)'
;LYDTPGIYNSSSIISFLEPEVVKVILPRGEVKPETYLCKEGQSFLFANFCRFDFVEGDKTNFTFYKSNDLTLQRAKINKADSLFASLAENVNLQARTEKIHKLDDMKKYSFTALDNQPERIVIKGLGYIEFLGKGQKIDVYVPLPVEVIQEPSSL
;
A
#
# COMPACT_ATOMS: atom_id res chain seq x y z
N LEU A 1 13.40 35.69 6.54
CA LEU A 1 12.68 34.67 5.75
C LEU A 1 12.19 33.65 6.76
N TYR A 2 10.90 33.70 7.13
CA TYR A 2 10.35 32.77 8.11
C TYR A 2 10.06 31.46 7.41
N ASP A 3 10.86 30.44 7.74
CA ASP A 3 10.63 29.05 7.42
C ASP A 3 9.38 28.62 8.18
N THR A 4 8.24 28.48 7.50
CA THR A 4 7.10 27.77 8.08
C THR A 4 7.53 26.30 8.16
N PRO A 5 7.67 25.69 9.35
CA PRO A 5 7.97 24.27 9.43
C PRO A 5 6.84 23.55 8.70
N GLY A 6 7.13 23.03 7.51
CA GLY A 6 6.14 22.35 6.68
C GLY A 6 5.46 21.28 7.54
N ILE A 7 4.12 21.24 7.51
CA ILE A 7 3.29 20.37 8.36
C ILE A 7 3.87 18.96 8.33
N TYR A 8 4.61 18.59 9.38
CA TYR A 8 5.20 17.27 9.51
C TYR A 8 4.07 16.29 9.78
N ASN A 9 3.68 15.54 8.76
CA ASN A 9 2.69 14.49 8.93
C ASN A 9 3.40 13.24 9.45
N SER A 10 3.52 13.14 10.77
CA SER A 10 4.15 11.99 11.44
C SER A 10 3.53 10.65 11.05
N SER A 11 2.26 10.62 10.64
CA SER A 11 1.52 9.43 10.20
C SER A 11 1.76 9.03 8.72
N SER A 12 2.63 9.74 8.01
CA SER A 12 2.99 9.46 6.61
C SER A 12 4.15 8.48 6.49
N ILE A 13 4.08 7.53 5.55
CA ILE A 13 5.18 6.61 5.27
C ILE A 13 6.45 7.31 4.79
N ILE A 14 6.31 8.50 4.18
CA ILE A 14 7.44 9.33 3.74
C ILE A 14 8.30 9.75 4.93
N SER A 15 7.68 9.99 6.09
CA SER A 15 8.37 10.34 7.32
C SER A 15 9.05 9.16 7.99
N PHE A 16 8.66 7.93 7.63
CA PHE A 16 9.23 6.68 8.15
C PHE A 16 10.40 6.17 7.29
N LEU A 17 10.32 6.28 5.97
CA LEU A 17 11.28 5.66 5.04
C LEU A 17 12.57 6.48 4.86
N GLU A 18 13.62 5.81 4.36
CA GLU A 18 14.88 6.45 3.98
C GLU A 18 14.70 7.35 2.75
N PRO A 19 15.46 8.46 2.62
CA PRO A 19 15.34 9.39 1.50
C PRO A 19 15.43 8.74 0.11
N GLU A 20 16.23 7.69 -0.03
CA GLU A 20 16.41 6.92 -1.26
C GLU A 20 15.12 6.21 -1.68
N VAL A 21 14.42 5.61 -0.72
CA VAL A 21 13.12 4.96 -0.94
C VAL A 21 12.05 6.02 -1.22
N VAL A 22 12.09 7.15 -0.49
CA VAL A 22 11.17 8.28 -0.69
C VAL A 22 11.23 8.80 -2.12
N LYS A 23 12.41 8.85 -2.74
CA LYS A 23 12.58 9.25 -4.16
C LYS A 23 11.88 8.32 -5.16
N VAL A 24 11.55 7.09 -4.77
CA VAL A 24 10.84 6.10 -5.60
C VAL A 24 9.33 6.19 -5.37
N ILE A 25 8.89 6.35 -4.12
CA ILE A 25 7.46 6.37 -3.77
C ILE A 25 6.78 7.72 -4.09
N LEU A 26 7.56 8.81 -4.16
CA LEU A 26 7.05 10.13 -4.57
C LEU A 26 6.88 10.18 -6.09
N PRO A 27 5.66 10.41 -6.61
CA PRO A 27 5.44 10.58 -8.04
C PRO A 27 6.19 11.81 -8.57
N ARG A 28 6.88 11.65 -9.70
CA ARG A 28 7.60 12.74 -10.39
C ARG A 28 6.79 13.39 -11.53
N GLY A 29 5.61 12.84 -11.81
CA GLY A 29 4.71 13.27 -12.86
C GLY A 29 3.33 12.65 -12.66
N GLU A 30 2.53 12.65 -13.72
CA GLU A 30 1.18 12.07 -13.69
C GLU A 30 1.23 10.59 -13.30
N VAL A 31 0.46 10.24 -12.26
CA VAL A 31 0.31 8.86 -11.78
C VAL A 31 -0.55 8.08 -12.75
N LYS A 32 -0.02 6.97 -13.26
CA LYS A 32 -0.76 6.07 -14.14
C LYS A 32 -1.50 5.04 -13.28
N PRO A 33 -2.84 4.94 -13.38
CA PRO A 33 -3.59 3.93 -12.64
C PRO A 33 -3.25 2.52 -13.13
N GLU A 34 -3.01 1.60 -12.21
CA GLU A 34 -2.81 0.18 -12.49
C GLU A 34 -4.01 -0.63 -11.98
N THR A 35 -4.87 -1.11 -12.88
CA THR A 35 -6.07 -1.89 -12.49
C THR A 35 -5.83 -3.39 -12.60
N TYR A 36 -6.18 -4.11 -11.54
CA TYR A 36 -6.15 -5.57 -11.49
C TYR A 36 -7.53 -6.14 -11.16
N LEU A 37 -7.96 -7.09 -11.97
CA LEU A 37 -9.13 -7.91 -11.67
C LEU A 37 -8.70 -9.07 -10.76
N CYS A 38 -9.22 -9.06 -9.53
CA CYS A 38 -8.77 -9.91 -8.43
C CYS A 38 -9.85 -10.87 -7.96
N LYS A 39 -9.42 -12.04 -7.51
CA LYS A 39 -10.23 -12.96 -6.70
C LYS A 39 -9.74 -12.88 -5.26
N GLU A 40 -10.56 -13.29 -4.30
CA GLU A 40 -10.12 -13.48 -2.92
C GLU A 40 -8.86 -14.36 -2.84
N GLY A 41 -8.06 -14.18 -1.79
CA GLY A 41 -6.81 -14.90 -1.63
C GLY A 41 -5.64 -14.30 -2.39
N GLN A 42 -5.72 -13.02 -2.81
CA GLN A 42 -4.63 -12.34 -3.53
C GLN A 42 -4.00 -11.20 -2.75
N SER A 43 -2.69 -11.05 -2.91
CA SER A 43 -1.87 -10.05 -2.23
C SER A 43 -1.11 -9.19 -3.23
N PHE A 44 -0.89 -7.95 -2.84
CA PHE A 44 -0.08 -6.96 -3.55
C PHE A 44 0.91 -6.33 -2.58
N LEU A 45 2.19 -6.40 -2.92
CA LEU A 45 3.29 -5.91 -2.08
C LEU A 45 3.95 -4.71 -2.77
N PHE A 46 4.15 -3.65 -2.00
CA PHE A 46 4.97 -2.50 -2.37
C PHE A 46 6.30 -2.66 -1.63
N ALA A 47 7.28 -3.24 -2.34
CA ALA A 47 8.56 -3.65 -1.75
C ALA A 47 8.37 -4.40 -0.41
N ASN A 48 9.16 -4.09 0.60
CA ASN A 48 9.08 -4.67 1.94
C ASN A 48 8.43 -3.74 2.99
N PHE A 49 7.63 -2.74 2.58
CA PHE A 49 7.05 -1.77 3.52
C PHE A 49 5.53 -1.60 3.44
N CYS A 50 4.87 -2.23 2.48
CA CYS A 50 3.41 -2.28 2.46
C CYS A 50 2.91 -3.55 1.80
N ARG A 51 1.87 -4.15 2.37
CA ARG A 51 1.16 -5.30 1.80
C ARG A 51 -0.35 -5.07 1.87
N PHE A 52 -1.02 -5.31 0.75
CA PHE A 52 -2.47 -5.27 0.62
C PHE A 52 -2.97 -6.68 0.31
N ASP A 53 -3.90 -7.18 1.11
CA ASP A 53 -4.49 -8.51 0.99
C ASP A 53 -5.99 -8.39 0.72
N PHE A 54 -6.44 -8.98 -0.38
CA PHE A 54 -7.86 -9.20 -0.62
C PHE A 54 -8.27 -10.55 -0.02
N VAL A 55 -8.76 -10.49 1.23
CA VAL A 55 -8.99 -11.66 2.09
C VAL A 55 -10.20 -12.46 1.64
N GLU A 56 -11.33 -11.79 1.43
CA GLU A 56 -12.62 -12.44 1.14
C GLU A 56 -13.51 -11.51 0.33
N GLY A 57 -14.26 -12.06 -0.61
CA GLY A 57 -15.30 -11.34 -1.34
C GLY A 57 -15.35 -11.66 -2.83
N ASP A 58 -16.33 -11.07 -3.50
CA ASP A 58 -16.53 -11.27 -4.92
C ASP A 58 -15.40 -10.71 -5.78
N LYS A 59 -15.28 -11.24 -7.00
CA LYS A 59 -14.27 -10.81 -7.97
C LYS A 59 -14.35 -9.29 -8.17
N THR A 60 -13.26 -8.59 -7.85
CA THR A 60 -13.23 -7.12 -7.72
C THR A 60 -12.10 -6.52 -8.54
N ASN A 61 -12.36 -5.38 -9.19
CA ASN A 61 -11.31 -4.56 -9.78
C ASN A 61 -10.72 -3.65 -8.71
N PHE A 62 -9.42 -3.78 -8.48
CA PHE A 62 -8.65 -2.84 -7.65
C PHE A 62 -7.78 -1.98 -8.56
N THR A 63 -7.91 -0.67 -8.46
CA THR A 63 -7.09 0.30 -9.20
C THR A 63 -6.11 0.95 -8.25
N PHE A 64 -4.82 0.75 -8.50
CA PHE A 64 -3.73 1.26 -7.66
C PHE A 64 -3.24 2.60 -8.20
N TYR A 65 -3.26 3.61 -7.33
CA TYR A 65 -2.71 4.94 -7.57
C TYR A 65 -1.48 5.14 -6.68
N LYS A 66 -0.31 4.92 -7.25
CA LYS A 66 1.01 4.99 -6.60
C LYS A 66 2.02 5.63 -7.57
N SER A 67 3.23 5.95 -7.10
CA SER A 67 4.31 6.33 -8.02
C SER A 67 4.52 5.27 -9.10
N ASN A 68 4.73 5.74 -10.33
CA ASN A 68 5.02 4.88 -11.48
C ASN A 68 6.35 4.12 -11.32
N ASP A 69 7.29 4.68 -10.55
CA ASP A 69 8.60 4.07 -10.28
C ASP A 69 8.53 2.98 -9.20
N LEU A 70 7.44 2.95 -8.41
CA LEU A 70 7.24 1.95 -7.38
C LEU A 70 6.60 0.71 -8.00
N THR A 71 7.32 -0.41 -8.04
CA THR A 71 6.79 -1.66 -8.61
C THR A 71 5.82 -2.36 -7.66
N LEU A 72 4.70 -2.87 -8.20
CA LEU A 72 3.74 -3.70 -7.46
C LEU A 72 4.01 -5.19 -7.71
N GLN A 73 4.29 -5.94 -6.65
CA GLN A 73 4.51 -7.39 -6.72
C GLN A 73 3.25 -8.14 -6.29
N ARG A 74 2.74 -9.04 -7.15
CA ARG A 74 1.50 -9.79 -6.89
C ARG A 74 1.79 -11.22 -6.46
N ALA A 75 1.06 -11.71 -5.46
CA ALA A 75 1.12 -13.10 -5.01
C ALA A 75 -0.27 -13.64 -4.64
N LYS A 76 -0.34 -14.95 -4.40
CA LYS A 76 -1.42 -15.54 -3.60
C LYS A 76 -1.14 -15.25 -2.12
N ILE A 77 -2.17 -15.03 -1.30
CA ILE A 77 -2.03 -14.74 0.13
C ILE A 77 -1.17 -15.80 0.84
N ASN A 78 -1.36 -17.08 0.52
CA ASN A 78 -0.58 -18.17 1.11
C ASN A 78 0.91 -18.20 0.71
N LYS A 79 1.33 -17.38 -0.25
CA LYS A 79 2.73 -17.19 -0.67
C LYS A 79 3.25 -15.79 -0.37
N ALA A 80 2.39 -14.90 0.13
CA ALA A 80 2.73 -13.49 0.32
C ALA A 80 3.77 -13.30 1.43
N ASP A 81 3.75 -14.13 2.48
CA ASP A 81 4.79 -14.11 3.53
C ASP A 81 6.17 -14.45 2.97
N SER A 82 6.26 -15.50 2.14
CA SER A 82 7.51 -15.91 1.49
C SER A 82 8.01 -14.85 0.50
N LEU A 83 7.10 -14.25 -0.27
CA LEU A 83 7.45 -13.15 -1.17
C LEU A 83 7.95 -11.93 -0.38
N PHE A 84 7.27 -11.59 0.72
CA PHE A 84 7.69 -10.49 1.59
C PHE A 84 9.11 -10.69 2.12
N ALA A 85 9.39 -11.87 2.67
CA ALA A 85 10.73 -12.22 3.16
C ALA A 85 11.78 -12.08 2.04
N SER A 86 11.49 -12.59 0.84
CA SER A 86 12.39 -12.47 -0.32
C SER A 86 12.63 -11.00 -0.72
N LEU A 87 11.62 -10.13 -0.66
CA LEU A 87 11.78 -8.70 -0.95
C LEU A 87 12.60 -8.00 0.15
N ALA A 88 12.41 -8.39 1.42
CA ALA A 88 13.16 -7.84 2.55
C ALA A 88 14.65 -8.27 2.55
N GLU A 89 15.00 -9.39 1.94
CA GLU A 89 16.38 -9.86 1.77
C GLU A 89 17.05 -9.35 0.49
N ASN A 90 16.28 -8.90 -0.51
CA ASN A 90 16.81 -8.47 -1.80
C ASN A 90 17.46 -7.08 -1.72
N VAL A 91 18.77 -7.05 -1.46
CA VAL A 91 19.57 -5.81 -1.40
C VAL A 91 19.58 -4.99 -2.69
N ASN A 92 19.22 -5.58 -3.84
CA ASN A 92 19.16 -4.89 -5.13
C ASN A 92 17.77 -4.29 -5.41
N LEU A 93 16.79 -4.51 -4.54
CA LEU A 93 15.46 -3.93 -4.69
C LEU A 93 15.51 -2.42 -4.41
N GLN A 94 15.30 -1.62 -5.44
CA GLN A 94 15.46 -0.15 -5.39
C GLN A 94 14.66 0.53 -4.28
N ALA A 95 13.45 0.03 -3.99
CA ALA A 95 12.55 0.58 -2.96
C ALA A 95 12.60 -0.21 -1.65
N ARG A 96 13.67 -0.99 -1.40
CA ARG A 96 13.83 -1.69 -0.13
C ARG A 96 14.17 -0.72 0.99
N THR A 97 13.51 -0.87 2.13
CA THR A 97 13.89 -0.22 3.40
C THR A 97 14.67 -1.17 4.29
N GLU A 98 15.61 -0.66 5.08
CA GLU A 98 16.34 -1.46 6.08
C GLU A 98 15.61 -1.53 7.41
N LYS A 99 14.54 -0.74 7.60
CA LYS A 99 13.80 -0.62 8.85
C LYS A 99 12.79 -1.74 9.09
N ILE A 100 12.52 -2.57 8.08
CA ILE A 100 11.52 -3.63 8.10
C ILE A 100 12.15 -4.93 7.60
N HIS A 101 12.13 -5.95 8.44
CA HIS A 101 12.74 -7.24 8.15
C HIS A 101 11.70 -8.35 8.00
N LYS A 102 10.60 -8.27 8.75
CA LYS A 102 9.52 -9.25 8.76
C LYS A 102 8.15 -8.59 8.87
N LEU A 103 7.12 -9.38 8.61
CA LEU A 103 5.74 -8.89 8.64
C LEU A 103 5.33 -8.33 10.01
N ASP A 104 5.84 -8.91 11.10
CA ASP A 104 5.56 -8.47 12.49
C ASP A 104 6.05 -7.05 12.80
N ASP A 105 6.97 -6.50 12.00
CA ASP A 105 7.43 -5.12 12.14
C ASP A 105 6.36 -4.12 11.63
N MET A 106 5.30 -4.62 11.00
CA MET A 106 4.19 -3.85 10.46
C MET A 106 2.89 -4.09 11.23
N LYS A 107 2.10 -3.03 11.35
CA LYS A 107 0.75 -3.08 11.91
C LYS A 107 -0.24 -3.48 10.82
N LYS A 108 -1.17 -4.36 11.20
CA LYS A 108 -2.32 -4.74 10.36
C LYS A 108 -3.51 -3.80 10.58
N TYR A 109 -4.10 -3.37 9.47
CA TYR A 109 -5.37 -2.65 9.39
C TYR A 109 -6.36 -3.53 8.63
N SER A 110 -7.52 -3.80 9.22
CA SER A 110 -8.57 -4.64 8.62
C SER A 110 -9.78 -3.79 8.28
N PHE A 111 -10.26 -3.92 7.05
CA PHE A 111 -11.36 -3.15 6.48
C PHE A 111 -12.44 -4.08 5.94
N THR A 112 -13.68 -3.61 5.96
CA THR A 112 -14.81 -4.26 5.30
C THR A 112 -15.50 -3.21 4.45
N ALA A 113 -15.60 -3.48 3.15
CA ALA A 113 -16.22 -2.58 2.20
C ALA A 113 -17.73 -2.44 2.46
N LEU A 114 -18.24 -1.24 2.26
CA LEU A 114 -19.66 -0.97 2.23
C LEU A 114 -20.24 -1.43 0.89
N ASP A 115 -21.50 -1.86 0.88
CA ASP A 115 -22.10 -2.41 -0.32
C ASP A 115 -22.51 -1.31 -1.31
N ASN A 116 -22.23 -1.57 -2.58
CA ASN A 116 -22.57 -0.76 -3.75
C ASN A 116 -22.10 0.71 -3.70
N GLN A 117 -20.92 0.98 -3.14
CA GLN A 117 -20.33 2.31 -3.10
C GLN A 117 -18.87 2.29 -3.58
N PRO A 118 -18.43 3.25 -4.43
CA PRO A 118 -17.02 3.43 -4.71
C PRO A 118 -16.26 3.83 -3.44
N GLU A 119 -15.17 3.14 -3.16
CA GLU A 119 -14.36 3.33 -1.97
C GLU A 119 -12.88 3.33 -2.33
N ARG A 120 -12.07 3.91 -1.43
CA ARG A 120 -10.62 3.82 -1.51
C ARG A 120 -9.99 3.51 -0.17
N ILE A 121 -8.96 2.67 -0.22
CA ILE A 121 -8.02 2.48 0.89
C ILE A 121 -6.84 3.42 0.65
N VAL A 122 -6.67 4.42 1.50
CA VAL A 122 -5.59 5.40 1.44
C VAL A 122 -4.49 5.03 2.42
N ILE A 123 -3.26 4.91 1.91
CA ILE A 123 -2.05 4.69 2.71
C ILE A 123 -1.28 6.01 2.73
N LYS A 124 -1.24 6.68 3.88
CA LYS A 124 -0.71 8.04 3.97
C LYS A 124 0.74 8.13 3.48
N GLY A 125 0.95 8.98 2.47
CA GLY A 125 2.26 9.20 1.86
C GLY A 125 2.69 8.19 0.80
N LEU A 126 1.87 7.17 0.51
CA LEU A 126 2.18 6.16 -0.51
C LEU A 126 1.28 6.28 -1.74
N GLY A 127 -0.02 6.44 -1.51
CA GLY A 127 -1.03 6.35 -2.55
C GLY A 127 -2.34 5.78 -2.02
N TYR A 128 -3.20 5.34 -2.95
CA TYR A 128 -4.48 4.73 -2.60
C TYR A 128 -4.90 3.65 -3.58
N ILE A 129 -5.80 2.79 -3.14
CA ILE A 129 -6.39 1.70 -3.92
C ILE A 129 -7.88 1.94 -4.01
N GLU A 130 -8.40 2.16 -5.22
CA GLU A 130 -9.82 2.34 -5.49
C GLU A 130 -10.50 1.05 -5.94
N PHE A 131 -11.75 0.88 -5.53
CA PHE A 131 -12.56 -0.27 -5.90
C PHE A 131 -14.05 0.03 -5.68
N LEU A 132 -14.92 -0.77 -6.28
CA LEU A 132 -16.35 -0.75 -5.98
C LEU A 132 -16.64 -1.68 -4.80
N GLY A 133 -17.06 -1.10 -3.68
CA GLY A 133 -17.43 -1.81 -2.47
C GLY A 133 -18.64 -2.72 -2.68
N LYS A 134 -18.50 -3.98 -2.25
CA LYS A 134 -19.46 -5.09 -2.30
C LYS A 134 -19.26 -6.06 -1.14
N GLY A 135 -18.83 -5.56 0.03
CA GLY A 135 -18.55 -6.39 1.21
C GLY A 135 -17.17 -7.06 1.23
N GLN A 136 -16.21 -6.64 0.40
CA GLN A 136 -14.85 -7.18 0.40
C GLN A 136 -14.18 -6.99 1.78
N LYS A 137 -13.51 -8.03 2.28
CA LYS A 137 -12.61 -7.95 3.44
C LYS A 137 -11.18 -7.74 2.97
N ILE A 138 -10.55 -6.70 3.48
CA ILE A 138 -9.23 -6.25 3.04
C ILE A 138 -8.34 -6.07 4.27
N ASP A 139 -7.15 -6.67 4.23
CA ASP A 139 -6.11 -6.45 5.24
C ASP A 139 -4.96 -5.64 4.62
N VAL A 140 -4.49 -4.61 5.31
CA VAL A 140 -3.33 -3.80 4.90
C VAL A 140 -2.29 -3.78 6.00
N TYR A 141 -1.04 -4.07 5.66
CA TYR A 141 0.09 -4.08 6.57
C TYR A 141 1.05 -2.95 6.22
N VAL A 142 1.35 -2.09 7.18
CA VAL A 142 2.29 -0.95 7.04
C VAL A 142 3.06 -0.73 8.35
N PRO A 143 4.28 -0.16 8.33
CA PRO A 143 5.03 0.13 9.55
C PRO A 143 4.31 1.17 10.42
N LEU A 144 4.52 1.13 11.74
CA LEU A 144 4.14 2.25 12.60
C LEU A 144 5.07 3.46 12.35
N PRO A 145 4.56 4.71 12.39
CA PRO A 145 3.21 5.14 12.74
C PRO A 145 2.27 5.35 11.51
N VAL A 146 2.52 4.67 10.38
CA VAL A 146 1.76 4.92 9.15
C VAL A 146 0.30 4.60 9.35
N GLU A 147 -0.56 5.53 8.93
CA GLU A 147 -2.01 5.36 8.97
C GLU A 147 -2.55 4.91 7.61
N VAL A 148 -3.51 4.00 7.70
CA VAL A 148 -4.32 3.54 6.58
C VAL A 148 -5.76 3.85 6.90
N ILE A 149 -6.47 4.48 5.97
CA ILE A 149 -7.87 4.86 6.13
C ILE A 149 -8.70 4.32 4.97
N GLN A 150 -9.95 3.99 5.24
CA GLN A 150 -10.98 3.68 4.25
C GLN A 150 -11.91 4.88 4.17
N GLU A 151 -12.17 5.36 2.96
CA GLU A 151 -13.08 6.49 2.73
C GLU A 151 -13.82 6.35 1.39
N PRO A 152 -14.98 7.02 1.24
CA PRO A 152 -15.69 7.05 -0.05
C PRO A 152 -14.81 7.64 -1.15
N SER A 153 -14.91 7.07 -2.35
CA SER A 153 -14.31 7.63 -3.57
C SER A 153 -15.39 8.34 -4.41
N SER A 154 -14.98 9.38 -5.13
CA SER A 154 -15.85 10.23 -5.96
C SER A 154 -15.93 9.78 -7.42
N LEU A 155 -15.74 8.48 -7.69
CA LEU A 155 -15.93 7.90 -9.03
C LEU A 155 -17.33 8.21 -9.61
#